data_AF-A0A7K6XVY3-F1
#
_entry.id   AF-A0A7K6XVY3-F1
#
_cell.length_a   1.000
_cell.length_b   1.000
_cell.length_c   1.000
_cell.angle_alpha   90.00
_cell.angle_beta   90.00
_cell.angle_gamma   90.00
#
_symmetry.space_group_name_H-M   'P 1'
#
loop_
_entity.id
_entity.type
_entity.pdbx_description
1 polymer ?
#
loop_
_entity_poly.entity_id
_entity_poly.type
_entity_poly.pdbx_seq_one_letter_code
_entity_poly.pdbx_strand_id
1 'polypeptide(L)'
;SATMPGSLPVNAESCWPKDVGIVALEIYFPSQYVDQTELEKYDGVDAGKYTIGLGQARMGFCSDREDINSLCLTVVQKLMERNNLSYDCIGRLEVGTETIIDKSKSVKTVLMQLFEESGNTDVEGIDTTNACYGGTAALFNAINWIESSSWDGRYALVVAGDIAVYASGNARPTGGAGAVAMLVGPNAPLIFERGLRGTHMQHAYDFYKPDMVSEYPVVDGKLSIQCYLSALDRCYTVYRNKIHAQWQKEGTDRRFTLNDFGFMIFHSPYCKLVQKSVARLLLNDFLSDQNPETANGVFSGLEAFRDIKLEDTYFDRDVEKAFMKASAELFNQKTKASLLVSNQNGNMYTPSVYGCLASLLAQYSPEQLAGQRISVFSYGSGFAATLYSIRVTQDATPGSALDKITASLSDLKTRLDSRKCIAPDVFAENMKLRQETHHLANYIPQCSVEDLFEGTWYLVRVDEKHRRTYARRPLMSDGPLEARVGVVHPGIVHEHIPSPAKKVPRIPATTESEGVTVAISNGEH
;
A
#
# COMPACT_ATOMS: atom_id res chain seq x y z
N SER A 1 -16.86 18.95 -35.12
CA SER A 1 -16.92 19.60 -33.81
C SER A 1 -16.31 18.64 -32.81
N ALA A 2 -15.01 18.81 -32.53
CA ALA A 2 -14.26 17.91 -31.66
C ALA A 2 -14.31 18.49 -30.24
N THR A 3 -15.06 17.85 -29.34
CA THR A 3 -14.96 18.11 -27.91
C THR A 3 -13.61 17.60 -27.42
N MET A 4 -12.80 18.49 -26.86
CA MET A 4 -11.54 18.15 -26.20
C MET A 4 -11.82 17.17 -25.04
N PRO A 5 -10.93 16.20 -24.76
CA PRO A 5 -10.98 15.45 -23.51
C PRO A 5 -10.94 16.43 -22.32
N GLY A 6 -11.88 16.30 -21.38
CA GLY A 6 -11.93 17.15 -20.17
C GLY A 6 -13.01 18.25 -20.13
N SER A 7 -13.86 18.40 -21.14
CA SER A 7 -15.00 19.33 -21.05
C SER A 7 -16.25 18.65 -20.50
N LEU A 8 -16.60 18.90 -19.23
CA LEU A 8 -17.88 18.48 -18.64
C LEU A 8 -19.05 19.28 -19.26
N PRO A 9 -20.24 18.68 -19.45
CA PRO A 9 -21.41 19.38 -19.99
C PRO A 9 -21.89 20.50 -19.05
N VAL A 10 -22.40 21.58 -19.65
CA VAL A 10 -22.86 22.82 -18.97
C VAL A 10 -24.04 22.60 -18.00
N ASN A 11 -24.66 21.42 -17.97
CA ASN A 11 -25.81 21.07 -17.12
C ASN A 11 -25.54 19.89 -16.16
N ALA A 12 -24.32 19.74 -15.64
CA ALA A 12 -24.09 18.83 -14.52
C ALA A 12 -24.64 19.46 -13.23
N GLU A 13 -25.92 19.24 -12.93
CA GLU A 13 -26.42 19.44 -11.56
C GLU A 13 -25.49 18.68 -10.60
N SER A 14 -24.99 19.40 -9.60
CA SER A 14 -23.89 19.06 -8.71
C SER A 14 -24.15 17.83 -7.83
N CYS A 15 -24.13 16.63 -8.40
CA CYS A 15 -24.16 15.38 -7.66
C CYS A 15 -22.78 14.74 -7.65
N TRP A 16 -22.30 14.35 -6.46
CA TRP A 16 -21.07 13.58 -6.35
C TRP A 16 -21.19 12.30 -7.20
N PRO A 17 -20.11 11.87 -7.89
CA PRO A 17 -20.11 10.63 -8.66
C PRO A 17 -20.61 9.47 -7.81
N LYS A 18 -21.42 8.56 -8.35
CA LYS A 18 -21.98 7.47 -7.55
C LYS A 18 -20.94 6.39 -7.29
N ASP A 19 -21.06 5.75 -6.13
CA ASP A 19 -20.38 4.50 -5.79
C ASP A 19 -18.86 4.53 -6.05
N VAL A 20 -18.21 5.61 -5.59
CA VAL A 20 -16.77 5.77 -5.75
C VAL A 20 -16.03 4.73 -4.91
N GLY A 21 -15.11 4.01 -5.53
CA GLY A 21 -14.30 3.02 -4.84
C GLY A 21 -13.30 2.30 -5.73
N ILE A 22 -12.83 1.12 -5.27
CA ILE A 22 -11.81 0.34 -5.96
C ILE A 22 -12.45 -0.45 -7.11
N VAL A 23 -12.01 -0.15 -8.33
CA VAL A 23 -12.46 -0.77 -9.58
C VAL A 23 -11.61 -1.99 -9.93
N ALA A 24 -10.29 -1.89 -9.74
CA ALA A 24 -9.33 -2.96 -9.98
C ALA A 24 -8.23 -2.92 -8.92
N LEU A 25 -7.66 -4.09 -8.61
CA LEU A 25 -6.58 -4.24 -7.63
C LEU A 25 -5.52 -5.19 -8.19
N GLU A 26 -4.27 -4.76 -8.17
CA GLU A 26 -3.10 -5.55 -8.56
C GLU A 26 -2.13 -5.62 -7.40
N ILE A 27 -1.50 -6.77 -7.20
CA ILE A 27 -0.49 -6.99 -6.15
C ILE A 27 0.81 -7.51 -6.77
N TYR A 28 1.93 -7.02 -6.29
CA TYR A 28 3.27 -7.53 -6.56
C TYR A 28 3.98 -7.88 -5.24
N PHE A 29 4.73 -8.96 -5.26
CA PHE A 29 5.67 -9.36 -4.21
C PHE A 29 6.88 -10.02 -4.87
N PRO A 30 8.08 -9.95 -4.27
CA PRO A 30 9.29 -10.56 -4.83
C PRO A 30 9.15 -12.07 -5.07
N SER A 31 9.93 -12.58 -6.01
CA SER A 31 9.90 -14.00 -6.42
C SER A 31 10.58 -14.96 -5.44
N GLN A 32 11.12 -14.45 -4.33
CA GLN A 32 11.87 -15.24 -3.35
C GLN A 32 11.38 -14.98 -1.92
N TYR A 33 11.56 -15.98 -1.06
CA TYR A 33 11.24 -15.90 0.36
C TYR A 33 12.20 -16.73 1.20
N VAL A 34 12.30 -16.39 2.49
CA VAL A 34 12.90 -17.26 3.52
C VAL A 34 11.78 -17.94 4.32
N ASP A 35 11.94 -19.24 4.58
CA ASP A 35 10.99 -20.02 5.39
C ASP A 35 11.20 -19.73 6.88
N GLN A 36 10.11 -19.48 7.62
CA GLN A 36 10.19 -19.09 9.03
C GLN A 36 10.61 -20.24 9.94
N THR A 37 10.33 -21.49 9.59
CA THR A 37 10.80 -22.67 10.34
C THR A 37 12.32 -22.82 10.21
N GLU A 38 12.85 -22.59 9.01
CA GLU A 38 14.30 -22.60 8.79
C GLU A 38 14.97 -21.38 9.46
N LEU A 39 14.31 -20.22 9.45
CA LEU A 39 14.80 -19.03 10.14
C LEU A 39 14.81 -19.20 11.67
N GLU A 40 13.83 -19.91 12.26
CA GLU A 40 13.84 -20.27 13.68
C GLU A 40 15.10 -21.06 14.05
N LYS A 41 15.46 -22.06 13.23
CA LYS A 41 16.68 -22.86 13.40
C LYS A 41 17.94 -22.02 13.26
N TYR A 42 17.99 -21.17 12.24
CA TYR A 42 19.14 -20.30 11.96
C TYR A 42 19.40 -19.29 13.08
N ASP A 43 18.34 -18.67 13.62
CA ASP A 43 18.42 -17.71 14.71
C ASP A 43 18.64 -18.37 16.08
N GLY A 44 18.60 -19.71 16.17
CA GLY A 44 18.76 -20.46 17.42
C GLY A 44 17.62 -20.23 18.42
N VAL A 45 16.40 -20.04 17.94
CA VAL A 45 15.20 -19.83 18.78
C VAL A 45 14.34 -21.08 18.86
N ASP A 46 13.46 -21.13 19.87
CA ASP A 46 12.54 -22.25 20.04
C ASP A 46 11.60 -22.43 18.84
N ALA A 47 11.35 -23.69 18.47
CA ALA A 47 10.41 -24.05 17.43
C ALA A 47 9.01 -23.49 17.73
N GLY A 48 8.39 -22.84 16.74
CA GLY A 48 7.10 -22.20 16.90
C GLY A 48 7.16 -20.72 17.29
N LYS A 49 8.33 -20.15 17.64
CA LYS A 49 8.44 -18.73 18.01
C LYS A 49 7.91 -17.81 16.91
N TYR A 50 8.22 -18.10 15.65
CA TYR A 50 7.80 -17.32 14.47
C TYR A 50 6.53 -17.92 13.86
N THR A 51 6.49 -19.23 13.66
CA THR A 51 5.38 -19.91 12.98
C THR A 51 4.07 -19.92 13.78
N ILE A 52 4.14 -19.95 15.13
CA ILE A 52 2.97 -19.93 16.02
C ILE A 52 2.89 -18.61 16.78
N GLY A 53 4.01 -18.15 17.34
CA GLY A 53 4.09 -16.94 18.14
C GLY A 53 3.76 -15.69 17.33
N LEU A 54 4.39 -15.52 16.16
CA LEU A 54 4.05 -14.45 15.21
C LEU A 54 2.94 -14.88 14.25
N GLY A 55 2.80 -16.17 13.99
CA GLY A 55 1.85 -16.70 13.00
C GLY A 55 2.34 -16.52 11.57
N GLN A 56 3.65 -16.51 11.34
CA GLN A 56 4.27 -16.26 10.04
C GLN A 56 4.87 -17.55 9.47
N ALA A 57 4.60 -17.86 8.20
CA ALA A 57 5.14 -19.06 7.55
C ALA A 57 6.35 -18.73 6.66
N ARG A 58 6.24 -17.66 5.86
CA ARG A 58 7.26 -17.28 4.87
C ARG A 58 7.41 -15.76 4.85
N MET A 59 8.61 -15.26 4.60
CA MET A 59 8.91 -13.84 4.50
C MET A 59 9.53 -13.52 3.15
N GLY A 60 8.82 -12.76 2.32
CA GLY A 60 9.34 -12.30 1.03
C GLY A 60 10.34 -11.18 1.21
N PHE A 61 11.37 -11.11 0.37
CA PHE A 61 12.38 -10.07 0.45
C PHE A 61 12.92 -9.72 -0.93
N CYS A 62 13.36 -8.47 -1.08
CA CYS A 62 13.97 -7.96 -2.29
C CYS A 62 15.47 -8.26 -2.30
N SER A 63 16.01 -8.59 -3.48
CA SER A 63 17.45 -8.53 -3.71
C SER A 63 17.91 -7.10 -4.02
N ASP A 64 19.19 -6.91 -4.37
CA ASP A 64 19.71 -5.62 -4.83
C ASP A 64 19.20 -5.19 -6.21
N ARG A 65 18.45 -6.06 -6.91
CA ARG A 65 17.74 -5.76 -8.16
C ARG A 65 16.43 -5.02 -7.95
N GLU A 66 15.86 -5.02 -6.74
CA GLU A 66 14.54 -4.47 -6.46
C GLU A 66 14.59 -3.37 -5.39
N ASP A 67 14.08 -2.20 -5.75
CA ASP A 67 13.83 -1.07 -4.85
C ASP A 67 12.37 -0.59 -4.96
N ILE A 68 11.98 0.39 -4.12
CA ILE A 68 10.63 0.92 -4.08
C ILE A 68 10.10 1.37 -5.45
N ASN A 69 10.95 1.99 -6.28
CA ASN A 69 10.54 2.45 -7.60
C ASN A 69 10.23 1.26 -8.51
N SER A 70 11.08 0.25 -8.53
CA SER A 70 10.89 -0.96 -9.33
C SER A 70 9.65 -1.76 -8.91
N LEU A 71 9.36 -1.85 -7.59
CA LEU A 71 8.14 -2.46 -7.08
C LEU A 71 6.90 -1.73 -7.61
N CYS A 72 6.90 -0.40 -7.51
CA CYS A 72 5.79 0.45 -7.94
C CYS A 72 5.61 0.46 -9.47
N LEU A 73 6.70 0.53 -10.25
CA LEU A 73 6.67 0.41 -11.72
C LEU A 73 6.04 -0.93 -12.15
N THR A 74 6.45 -2.02 -11.49
CA THR A 74 5.96 -3.37 -11.77
C THR A 74 4.48 -3.50 -11.53
N VAL A 75 3.99 -3.11 -10.36
CA VAL A 75 2.57 -3.30 -10.02
C VAL A 75 1.66 -2.38 -10.84
N VAL A 76 2.10 -1.15 -11.17
CA VAL A 76 1.34 -0.24 -12.03
C VAL A 76 1.23 -0.80 -13.44
N GLN A 77 2.34 -1.16 -14.08
CA GLN A 77 2.29 -1.66 -15.45
C GLN A 77 1.48 -2.97 -15.55
N LYS A 78 1.61 -3.88 -14.57
CA LYS A 78 0.78 -5.10 -14.51
C LYS A 78 -0.71 -4.78 -14.40
N LEU A 79 -1.10 -3.80 -13.58
CA LEU A 79 -2.49 -3.37 -13.47
C LEU A 79 -3.01 -2.85 -14.81
N MET A 80 -2.25 -1.96 -15.47
CA MET A 80 -2.65 -1.34 -16.74
C MET A 80 -2.81 -2.39 -17.85
N GLU A 81 -1.84 -3.31 -17.97
CA GLU A 81 -1.86 -4.39 -18.96
C GLU A 81 -3.02 -5.36 -18.74
N ARG A 82 -3.21 -5.84 -17.50
CA ARG A 82 -4.26 -6.82 -17.17
C ARG A 82 -5.67 -6.27 -17.40
N ASN A 83 -5.85 -4.96 -17.20
CA ASN A 83 -7.15 -4.30 -17.36
C ASN A 83 -7.30 -3.60 -18.72
N ASN A 84 -6.33 -3.76 -19.62
CA ASN A 84 -6.31 -3.13 -20.95
C ASN A 84 -6.58 -1.60 -20.91
N LEU A 85 -5.94 -0.91 -19.97
CA LEU A 85 -6.14 0.52 -19.75
C LEU A 85 -5.16 1.36 -20.58
N SER A 86 -5.65 2.44 -21.18
CA SER A 86 -4.78 3.48 -21.72
C SER A 86 -4.20 4.30 -20.57
N TYR A 87 -2.93 4.68 -20.66
CA TYR A 87 -2.32 5.62 -19.73
C TYR A 87 -3.03 6.99 -19.71
N ASP A 88 -3.75 7.36 -20.78
CA ASP A 88 -4.51 8.61 -20.87
C ASP A 88 -5.77 8.63 -19.98
N CYS A 89 -6.25 7.46 -19.53
CA CYS A 89 -7.44 7.38 -18.69
C CYS A 89 -7.18 7.64 -17.20
N ILE A 90 -5.94 8.00 -16.83
CA ILE A 90 -5.55 8.31 -15.44
C ILE A 90 -5.37 9.82 -15.29
N GLY A 91 -6.11 10.43 -14.36
CA GLY A 91 -6.03 11.86 -14.05
C GLY A 91 -5.37 12.17 -12.70
N ARG A 92 -5.24 11.15 -11.84
CA ARG A 92 -4.49 11.24 -10.58
C ARG A 92 -3.66 9.98 -10.38
N LEU A 93 -2.42 10.13 -9.92
CA LEU A 93 -1.52 9.06 -9.50
C LEU A 93 -0.85 9.46 -8.19
N GLU A 94 -1.03 8.67 -7.13
CA GLU A 94 -0.44 8.96 -5.82
C GLU A 94 0.17 7.71 -5.17
N VAL A 95 1.35 7.88 -4.56
CA VAL A 95 2.10 6.78 -3.92
C VAL A 95 2.11 6.94 -2.41
N GLY A 96 1.66 5.92 -1.69
CA GLY A 96 1.90 5.76 -0.27
C GLY A 96 3.12 4.87 -0.02
N THR A 97 4.13 5.37 0.67
CA THR A 97 5.32 4.58 1.03
C THR A 97 6.02 5.16 2.27
N GLU A 98 6.72 4.30 3.01
CA GLU A 98 7.70 4.69 4.03
C GLU A 98 9.13 4.21 3.69
N THR A 99 9.35 3.76 2.46
CA THR A 99 10.64 3.32 1.92
C THR A 99 11.27 4.46 1.12
N ILE A 100 11.97 5.35 1.83
CA ILE A 100 12.50 6.60 1.26
C ILE A 100 13.91 6.38 0.71
N ILE A 101 14.10 6.62 -0.59
CA ILE A 101 15.41 6.57 -1.26
C ILE A 101 15.85 7.92 -1.86
N ASP A 102 14.96 8.91 -1.85
CA ASP A 102 15.24 10.31 -2.14
C ASP A 102 14.35 11.18 -1.24
N LYS A 103 14.91 12.26 -0.69
CA LYS A 103 14.22 13.12 0.31
C LYS A 103 13.36 14.21 -0.32
N SER A 104 13.44 14.39 -1.63
CA SER A 104 12.71 15.42 -2.37
C SER A 104 11.99 14.87 -3.59
N LYS A 105 12.63 14.00 -4.38
CA LYS A 105 12.04 13.41 -5.57
C LYS A 105 11.12 12.25 -5.19
N SER A 106 9.83 12.42 -5.49
CA SER A 106 8.81 11.41 -5.23
C SER A 106 8.91 10.20 -6.17
N VAL A 107 8.52 9.02 -5.67
CA VAL A 107 8.30 7.79 -6.45
C VAL A 107 7.29 8.07 -7.56
N LYS A 108 6.24 8.86 -7.30
CA LYS A 108 5.28 9.28 -8.33
C LYS A 108 5.95 9.83 -9.59
N THR A 109 6.98 10.68 -9.43
CA THR A 109 7.69 11.25 -10.60
C THR A 109 8.53 10.22 -11.35
N VAL A 110 8.93 9.12 -10.73
CA VAL A 110 9.58 7.98 -11.41
C VAL A 110 8.54 7.19 -12.20
N LEU A 111 7.34 7.00 -11.66
CA LEU A 111 6.23 6.31 -12.34
C LEU A 111 5.74 7.04 -13.60
N MET A 112 5.95 8.36 -13.69
CA MET A 112 5.60 9.12 -14.90
C MET A 112 6.32 8.63 -16.16
N GLN A 113 7.44 7.91 -16.05
CA GLN A 113 8.09 7.23 -17.19
C GLN A 113 7.13 6.30 -17.94
N LEU A 114 6.18 5.66 -17.25
CA LEU A 114 5.18 4.80 -17.87
C LEU A 114 4.14 5.57 -18.71
N PHE A 115 4.00 6.89 -18.48
CA PHE A 115 3.03 7.77 -19.13
C PHE A 115 3.65 8.61 -20.24
N GLU A 116 4.99 8.62 -20.37
CA GLU A 116 5.71 9.48 -21.33
C GLU A 116 5.30 9.19 -22.78
N GLU A 117 5.17 7.92 -23.17
CA GLU A 117 4.83 7.53 -24.55
C GLU A 117 3.42 7.97 -24.96
N SER A 118 2.46 7.95 -24.02
CA SER A 118 1.09 8.41 -24.30
C SER A 118 0.99 9.94 -24.34
N GLY A 119 1.98 10.64 -23.78
CA GLY A 119 1.98 12.10 -23.63
C GLY A 119 1.10 12.59 -22.47
N ASN A 120 0.49 11.70 -21.69
CA ASN A 120 -0.34 12.07 -20.54
C ASN A 120 0.51 12.55 -19.36
N THR A 121 0.75 13.86 -19.29
CA THR A 121 1.56 14.49 -18.24
C THR A 121 0.73 15.28 -17.23
N ASP A 122 -0.53 15.59 -17.55
CA ASP A 122 -1.48 16.25 -16.66
C ASP A 122 -2.13 15.21 -15.73
N VAL A 123 -1.37 14.78 -14.72
CA VAL A 123 -1.77 13.76 -13.74
C VAL A 123 -1.43 14.25 -12.33
N GLU A 124 -2.45 14.58 -11.54
CA GLU A 124 -2.29 15.10 -10.17
C GLU A 124 -1.78 14.02 -9.20
N GLY A 125 -1.33 14.41 -8.01
CA GLY A 125 -0.82 13.52 -6.97
C GLY A 125 0.72 13.43 -6.94
N ILE A 126 1.24 13.05 -5.77
CA ILE A 126 2.67 12.91 -5.47
C ILE A 126 2.89 11.70 -4.54
N ASP A 127 3.78 11.79 -3.56
CA ASP A 127 3.92 10.78 -2.51
C ASP A 127 3.30 11.29 -1.20
N THR A 128 2.81 10.39 -0.36
CA THR A 128 2.30 10.67 0.97
C THR A 128 2.80 9.63 1.98
N THR A 129 3.30 10.10 3.13
CA THR A 129 4.02 9.24 4.07
C THR A 129 3.60 9.50 5.51
N ASN A 130 3.18 8.44 6.19
CA ASN A 130 3.24 8.30 7.65
C ASN A 130 3.31 6.80 7.96
N ALA A 131 4.52 6.25 8.03
CA ALA A 131 4.74 4.81 8.23
C ALA A 131 3.80 3.97 7.31
N CYS A 132 3.25 2.88 7.84
CA CYS A 132 2.36 1.97 7.12
C CYS A 132 0.98 2.58 6.74
N TYR A 133 0.69 3.83 7.11
CA TYR A 133 -0.59 4.49 6.81
C TYR A 133 -0.61 5.19 5.43
N GLY A 134 0.55 5.45 4.82
CA GLY A 134 0.66 6.24 3.57
C GLY A 134 -0.26 5.77 2.45
N GLY A 135 -0.39 4.46 2.24
CA GLY A 135 -1.29 3.91 1.22
C GLY A 135 -2.78 4.20 1.48
N THR A 136 -3.20 4.36 2.73
CA THR A 136 -4.58 4.77 3.09
C THR A 136 -4.78 6.26 2.96
N ALA A 137 -3.77 7.08 3.27
CA ALA A 137 -3.80 8.49 2.95
C ALA A 137 -3.99 8.72 1.44
N ALA A 138 -3.20 8.05 0.60
CA ALA A 138 -3.29 8.13 -0.85
C ALA A 138 -4.67 7.71 -1.38
N LEU A 139 -5.22 6.63 -0.83
CA LEU A 139 -6.55 6.15 -1.19
C LEU A 139 -7.65 7.15 -0.82
N PHE A 140 -7.59 7.75 0.37
CA PHE A 140 -8.55 8.79 0.75
C PHE A 140 -8.40 10.05 -0.10
N ASN A 141 -7.19 10.46 -0.44
CA ASN A 141 -6.94 11.59 -1.33
C ASN A 141 -7.54 11.34 -2.73
N ALA A 142 -7.39 10.13 -3.26
CA ALA A 142 -8.00 9.73 -4.53
C ALA A 142 -9.53 9.75 -4.51
N ILE A 143 -10.16 9.17 -3.48
CA ILE A 143 -11.62 9.21 -3.31
C ILE A 143 -12.10 10.66 -3.22
N ASN A 144 -11.44 11.48 -2.40
CA ASN A 144 -11.81 12.89 -2.23
C ASN A 144 -11.64 13.68 -3.52
N TRP A 145 -10.59 13.41 -4.32
CA TRP A 145 -10.36 14.06 -5.61
C TRP A 145 -11.48 13.72 -6.61
N ILE A 146 -11.88 12.44 -6.71
CA ILE A 146 -13.00 12.03 -7.56
C ILE A 146 -14.31 12.70 -7.14
N GLU A 147 -14.55 12.86 -5.84
CA GLU A 147 -15.75 13.53 -5.31
C GLU A 147 -15.67 15.07 -5.34
N SER A 148 -14.58 15.65 -5.86
CA SER A 148 -14.35 17.10 -5.88
C SER A 148 -14.79 17.77 -7.18
N SER A 149 -14.85 19.10 -7.17
CA SER A 149 -15.04 19.91 -8.38
C SER A 149 -13.85 19.85 -9.36
N SER A 150 -12.71 19.33 -8.94
CA SER A 150 -11.50 19.18 -9.76
C SER A 150 -11.43 17.85 -10.49
N TRP A 151 -12.42 16.96 -10.30
CA TRP A 151 -12.47 15.71 -11.03
C TRP A 151 -12.76 15.96 -12.52
N ASP A 152 -11.95 15.36 -13.38
CA ASP A 152 -11.99 15.54 -14.83
C ASP A 152 -12.61 14.35 -15.59
N GLY A 153 -13.19 13.40 -14.84
CA GLY A 153 -13.79 12.17 -15.38
C GLY A 153 -12.84 10.98 -15.51
N ARG A 154 -11.52 11.17 -15.32
CA ARG A 154 -10.52 10.10 -15.39
C ARG A 154 -10.42 9.31 -14.07
N TYR A 155 -9.77 8.16 -14.12
CA TYR A 155 -9.50 7.36 -12.92
C TYR A 155 -8.40 7.99 -12.05
N ALA A 156 -8.46 7.70 -10.75
CA ALA A 156 -7.31 7.83 -9.88
C ALA A 156 -6.60 6.48 -9.73
N LEU A 157 -5.27 6.48 -9.73
CA LEU A 157 -4.44 5.32 -9.51
C LEU A 157 -3.66 5.50 -8.20
N VAL A 158 -3.88 4.60 -7.26
CA VAL A 158 -3.23 4.62 -5.94
C VAL A 158 -2.23 3.49 -5.88
N VAL A 159 -1.00 3.78 -5.48
CA VAL A 159 0.06 2.78 -5.33
C VAL A 159 0.54 2.78 -3.88
N ALA A 160 0.54 1.63 -3.23
CA ALA A 160 1.17 1.43 -1.92
C ALA A 160 2.32 0.46 -2.08
N GLY A 161 3.53 0.79 -1.66
CA GLY A 161 4.69 -0.09 -1.85
C GLY A 161 5.73 0.14 -0.78
N ASP A 162 6.41 -0.94 -0.36
CA ASP A 162 7.46 -0.85 0.64
C ASP A 162 8.38 -2.08 0.66
N ILE A 163 9.56 -1.87 1.24
CA ILE A 163 10.52 -2.91 1.62
C ILE A 163 10.72 -2.83 3.14
N ALA A 164 10.11 -3.75 3.87
CA ALA A 164 10.17 -3.81 5.33
C ALA A 164 11.35 -4.66 5.80
N VAL A 165 12.44 -3.98 6.14
CA VAL A 165 13.67 -4.60 6.66
C VAL A 165 14.01 -4.10 8.06
N TYR A 166 14.59 -4.99 8.87
CA TYR A 166 14.98 -4.73 10.24
C TYR A 166 16.40 -5.23 10.51
N ALA A 167 17.07 -4.60 11.46
CA ALA A 167 18.33 -5.08 12.00
C ALA A 167 18.19 -6.51 12.56
N SER A 168 19.32 -7.22 12.72
CA SER A 168 19.34 -8.53 13.36
C SER A 168 18.69 -8.47 14.74
N GLY A 169 17.80 -9.41 15.04
CA GLY A 169 17.06 -9.45 16.30
C GLY A 169 15.59 -9.83 16.10
N ASN A 170 14.79 -9.71 17.17
CA ASN A 170 13.42 -10.22 17.21
C ASN A 170 12.44 -9.58 16.21
N ALA A 171 12.78 -8.44 15.60
CA ALA A 171 11.94 -7.77 14.59
C ALA A 171 12.25 -8.23 13.15
N ARG A 172 13.42 -8.81 12.89
CA ARG A 172 13.79 -9.30 11.54
C ARG A 172 12.76 -10.28 10.96
N PRO A 173 12.22 -11.25 11.71
CA PRO A 173 11.22 -12.20 11.20
C PRO A 173 9.87 -11.57 10.85
N THR A 174 9.63 -10.30 11.19
CA THR A 174 8.39 -9.56 10.84
C THR A 174 8.56 -8.65 9.61
N GLY A 175 9.68 -8.76 8.88
CA GLY A 175 9.87 -8.05 7.61
C GLY A 175 8.97 -8.57 6.49
N GLY A 176 9.22 -8.08 5.28
CA GLY A 176 8.47 -8.42 4.08
C GLY A 176 8.67 -7.38 2.99
N ALA A 177 8.14 -7.61 1.79
CA ALA A 177 8.20 -6.63 0.71
C ALA A 177 7.07 -6.84 -0.29
N GLY A 178 6.59 -5.76 -0.89
CA GLY A 178 5.59 -5.83 -1.94
C GLY A 178 5.03 -4.46 -2.32
N ALA A 179 4.14 -4.46 -3.31
CA ALA A 179 3.39 -3.29 -3.71
C ALA A 179 1.97 -3.68 -4.15
N VAL A 180 1.02 -2.77 -3.99
CA VAL A 180 -0.36 -2.90 -4.44
C VAL A 180 -0.73 -1.65 -5.23
N ALA A 181 -1.28 -1.82 -6.42
CA ALA A 181 -1.93 -0.75 -7.18
C ALA A 181 -3.45 -0.93 -7.13
N MET A 182 -4.17 0.17 -6.94
CA MET A 182 -5.63 0.21 -6.90
C MET A 182 -6.11 1.27 -7.88
N LEU A 183 -6.94 0.86 -8.84
CA LEU A 183 -7.66 1.77 -9.71
C LEU A 183 -8.93 2.23 -8.98
N VAL A 184 -9.14 3.53 -8.90
CA VAL A 184 -10.24 4.14 -8.15
C VAL A 184 -11.11 4.95 -9.10
N GLY A 185 -12.43 4.73 -9.05
CA GLY A 185 -13.39 5.34 -9.95
C GLY A 185 -14.83 5.22 -9.45
N PRO A 186 -15.80 5.85 -10.15
CA PRO A 186 -17.23 5.69 -9.88
C PRO A 186 -17.73 4.30 -10.27
N ASN A 187 -18.90 3.92 -9.74
CA ASN A 187 -19.57 2.64 -10.02
C ASN A 187 -18.68 1.41 -9.72
N ALA A 188 -17.90 1.50 -8.65
CA ALA A 188 -16.94 0.47 -8.26
C ALA A 188 -17.65 -0.77 -7.68
N PRO A 189 -17.06 -1.97 -7.82
CA PRO A 189 -17.52 -3.17 -7.11
C PRO A 189 -17.24 -3.10 -5.61
N LEU A 190 -16.22 -2.33 -5.21
CA LEU A 190 -15.79 -2.16 -3.82
C LEU A 190 -15.95 -0.67 -3.42
N ILE A 191 -17.13 -0.32 -2.92
CA ILE A 191 -17.60 1.06 -2.74
C ILE A 191 -17.21 1.59 -1.37
N PHE A 192 -16.64 2.79 -1.30
CA PHE A 192 -16.37 3.44 -0.01
C PHE A 192 -17.66 3.90 0.65
N GLU A 193 -17.91 3.49 1.89
CA GLU A 193 -19.07 3.98 2.63
C GLU A 193 -18.82 5.42 3.11
N ARG A 194 -19.55 6.35 2.49
CA ARG A 194 -19.40 7.79 2.70
C ARG A 194 -19.59 8.19 4.16
N GLY A 195 -18.70 9.05 4.64
CA GLY A 195 -18.74 9.57 6.00
C GLY A 195 -18.27 8.59 7.09
N LEU A 196 -18.02 7.31 6.78
CA LEU A 196 -17.66 6.27 7.76
C LEU A 196 -16.13 6.07 7.88
N ARG A 197 -15.40 7.14 8.21
CA ARG A 197 -13.96 7.11 8.53
C ARG A 197 -13.73 7.39 10.01
N GLY A 198 -13.42 6.36 10.80
CA GLY A 198 -13.03 6.50 12.21
C GLY A 198 -11.52 6.70 12.36
N THR A 199 -11.06 7.94 12.35
CA THR A 199 -9.64 8.30 12.37
C THR A 199 -9.14 8.64 13.78
N HIS A 200 -7.92 8.21 14.11
CA HIS A 200 -7.17 8.63 15.29
C HIS A 200 -5.72 8.93 14.91
N MET A 201 -5.20 10.06 15.35
CA MET A 201 -3.79 10.44 15.17
C MET A 201 -3.27 10.97 16.49
N GLN A 202 -2.05 10.60 16.84
CA GLN A 202 -1.44 10.99 18.11
C GLN A 202 0.07 10.96 17.98
N HIS A 203 0.77 11.93 18.57
CA HIS A 203 2.22 11.89 18.63
C HIS A 203 2.72 10.73 19.52
N ALA A 204 3.53 9.84 18.95
CA ALA A 204 4.15 8.70 19.62
C ALA A 204 5.52 8.35 18.99
N TYR A 205 6.39 7.71 19.77
CA TYR A 205 7.70 7.19 19.34
C TYR A 205 7.72 5.66 19.44
N ASP A 206 6.70 5.01 18.91
CA ASP A 206 6.55 3.55 18.97
C ASP A 206 7.39 2.83 17.89
N PHE A 207 7.44 3.40 16.69
CA PHE A 207 8.32 3.01 15.59
C PHE A 207 8.58 4.24 14.72
N TYR A 208 9.85 4.50 14.39
CA TYR A 208 10.24 5.66 13.59
C TYR A 208 11.63 5.45 12.96
N LYS A 209 11.95 6.18 11.89
CA LYS A 209 13.23 6.08 11.15
C LYS A 209 14.01 7.40 11.26
N PRO A 210 14.67 7.68 12.40
CA PRO A 210 15.39 8.94 12.60
C PRO A 210 16.78 8.93 11.95
N ASP A 211 17.37 7.75 11.76
CA ASP A 211 18.70 7.58 11.19
C ASP A 211 18.61 7.54 9.66
N MET A 212 19.00 8.63 9.01
CA MET A 212 18.97 8.76 7.55
C MET A 212 20.07 7.93 6.85
N VAL A 213 21.02 7.37 7.60
CA VAL A 213 22.09 6.53 7.07
C VAL A 213 21.70 5.04 7.12
N SER A 214 20.63 4.68 7.83
CA SER A 214 20.16 3.30 7.96
C SER A 214 18.76 3.14 7.40
N GLU A 215 18.50 2.02 6.74
CA GLU A 215 17.13 1.65 6.37
C GLU A 215 16.33 1.14 7.57
N TYR A 216 17.02 0.74 8.64
CA TYR A 216 16.40 0.11 9.80
C TYR A 216 15.72 1.14 10.72
N PRO A 217 14.50 0.83 11.19
CA PRO A 217 13.78 1.69 12.13
C PRO A 217 14.31 1.54 13.55
N VAL A 218 14.09 2.58 14.35
CA VAL A 218 14.06 2.49 15.82
C VAL A 218 12.67 2.02 16.23
N VAL A 219 12.60 0.96 17.04
CA VAL A 219 11.32 0.31 17.40
C VAL A 219 11.27 0.03 18.90
N ASP A 220 10.27 0.55 19.57
CA ASP A 220 9.84 0.07 20.89
C ASP A 220 8.68 -0.93 20.67
N GLY A 221 9.04 -2.22 20.59
CA GLY A 221 8.07 -3.27 20.24
C GLY A 221 6.92 -3.43 21.23
N LYS A 222 7.10 -3.05 22.51
CA LYS A 222 6.01 -3.07 23.48
C LYS A 222 5.09 -1.88 23.23
N LEU A 223 5.67 -0.68 23.11
CA LEU A 223 4.90 0.53 22.85
C LEU A 223 4.13 0.44 21.51
N SER A 224 4.71 -0.15 20.46
CA SER A 224 4.06 -0.31 19.17
C SER A 224 2.79 -1.16 19.22
N ILE A 225 2.79 -2.23 20.02
CA ILE A 225 1.58 -3.05 20.23
C ILE A 225 0.51 -2.24 20.99
N GLN A 226 0.92 -1.49 22.02
CA GLN A 226 -0.01 -0.63 22.78
C GLN A 226 -0.60 0.47 21.90
N CYS A 227 0.22 1.18 21.12
CA CYS A 227 -0.22 2.22 20.20
C CYS A 227 -1.18 1.65 19.14
N TYR A 228 -0.86 0.50 18.54
CA TYR A 228 -1.75 -0.18 17.59
C TYR A 228 -3.12 -0.49 18.20
N LEU A 229 -3.18 -1.13 19.37
CA LEU A 229 -4.44 -1.53 20.02
C LEU A 229 -5.24 -0.33 20.53
N SER A 230 -4.58 0.69 21.09
CA SER A 230 -5.24 1.92 21.52
C SER A 230 -5.81 2.72 20.35
N ALA A 231 -5.10 2.73 19.21
CA ALA A 231 -5.59 3.32 17.97
C ALA A 231 -6.81 2.56 17.45
N LEU A 232 -6.79 1.22 17.50
CA LEU A 232 -7.92 0.38 17.12
C LEU A 232 -9.17 0.69 17.97
N ASP A 233 -9.03 0.76 19.30
CA ASP A 233 -10.12 1.09 20.22
C ASP A 233 -10.75 2.46 19.87
N ARG A 234 -9.91 3.47 19.63
CA ARG A 234 -10.37 4.82 19.31
C ARG A 234 -11.01 4.90 17.94
N CYS A 235 -10.38 4.33 16.91
CA CYS A 235 -10.89 4.29 15.55
C CYS A 235 -12.24 3.56 15.49
N TYR A 236 -12.38 2.43 16.18
CA TYR A 236 -13.62 1.67 16.24
C TYR A 236 -14.73 2.46 16.94
N THR A 237 -14.42 3.12 18.06
CA THR A 237 -15.38 3.99 18.75
C THR A 237 -15.87 5.12 17.85
N VAL A 238 -14.97 5.83 17.15
CA VAL A 238 -15.37 6.91 16.23
C VAL A 238 -16.20 6.36 15.06
N TYR A 239 -15.80 5.23 14.48
CA TYR A 239 -16.56 4.59 13.40
C TYR A 239 -17.99 4.22 13.85
N ARG A 240 -18.14 3.59 15.01
CA ARG A 240 -19.45 3.22 15.59
C ARG A 240 -20.34 4.43 15.81
N ASN A 241 -19.80 5.52 16.34
CA ASN A 241 -20.54 6.76 16.53
C ASN A 241 -21.05 7.33 15.19
N LYS A 242 -20.20 7.29 14.15
CA LYS A 242 -20.56 7.81 12.82
C LYS A 242 -21.65 7.00 12.15
N ILE A 243 -21.55 5.66 12.17
CA ILE A 243 -22.58 4.82 11.56
C ILE A 243 -23.89 4.84 12.35
N HIS A 244 -23.82 4.89 13.68
CA HIS A 244 -25.01 5.06 14.51
C HIS A 244 -25.74 6.37 14.19
N ALA A 245 -25.01 7.48 14.04
CA ALA A 245 -25.60 8.76 13.64
C ALA A 245 -26.25 8.72 12.24
N GLN A 246 -25.72 7.91 11.30
CA GLN A 246 -26.36 7.67 10.00
C GLN A 246 -27.64 6.86 10.15
N TRP A 247 -27.61 5.74 10.88
CA TRP A 247 -28.78 4.90 11.13
C TRP A 247 -29.90 5.64 11.86
N GLN A 248 -29.58 6.50 12.83
CA GLN A 248 -30.57 7.33 13.51
C GLN A 248 -31.29 8.27 12.54
N LYS A 249 -30.58 8.87 11.58
CA LYS A 249 -31.21 9.69 10.52
C LYS A 249 -32.13 8.88 9.61
N GLU A 250 -31.82 7.60 9.44
CA GLU A 250 -32.63 6.62 8.69
C GLU A 250 -33.74 5.98 9.54
N GLY A 251 -33.94 6.43 10.78
CA GLY A 251 -34.98 5.92 11.68
C GLY A 251 -34.67 4.56 12.31
N THR A 252 -33.41 4.11 12.26
CA THR A 252 -32.95 2.85 12.86
C THR A 252 -32.14 3.13 14.11
N ASP A 253 -32.66 2.72 15.27
CA ASP A 253 -31.94 2.80 16.54
C ASP A 253 -31.41 1.41 16.93
N ARG A 254 -30.27 1.06 16.33
CA ARG A 254 -29.56 -0.18 16.66
C ARG A 254 -28.09 0.08 16.93
N ARG A 255 -27.50 -0.82 17.70
CA ARG A 255 -26.08 -0.78 18.05
C ARG A 255 -25.24 -1.48 17.00
N PHE A 256 -24.11 -0.87 16.65
CA PHE A 256 -23.11 -1.47 15.79
C PHE A 256 -22.23 -2.44 16.58
N THR A 257 -22.01 -3.63 16.04
CA THR A 257 -21.16 -4.71 16.58
C THR A 257 -20.32 -5.35 15.48
N LEU A 258 -19.44 -6.28 15.82
CA LEU A 258 -18.69 -7.07 14.84
C LEU A 258 -19.57 -7.91 13.90
N ASN A 259 -20.83 -8.19 14.27
CA ASN A 259 -21.77 -8.92 13.41
C ASN A 259 -22.25 -8.08 12.21
N ASP A 260 -22.14 -6.75 12.29
CA ASP A 260 -22.49 -5.83 11.20
C ASP A 260 -21.44 -5.76 10.09
N PHE A 261 -20.27 -6.39 10.30
CA PHE A 261 -19.25 -6.60 9.28
C PHE A 261 -19.39 -8.00 8.69
N GLY A 262 -19.40 -8.10 7.36
CA GLY A 262 -19.22 -9.37 6.66
C GLY A 262 -17.81 -9.89 6.86
N PHE A 263 -16.83 -9.01 6.64
CA PHE A 263 -15.40 -9.29 6.80
C PHE A 263 -14.69 -8.17 7.54
N MET A 264 -13.57 -8.50 8.18
CA MET A 264 -12.71 -7.53 8.86
C MET A 264 -11.26 -7.76 8.46
N ILE A 265 -10.65 -6.76 7.84
CA ILE A 265 -9.24 -6.76 7.43
C ILE A 265 -8.48 -5.67 8.19
N PHE A 266 -7.19 -5.93 8.40
CA PHE A 266 -6.32 -5.11 9.23
C PHE A 266 -4.97 -4.91 8.55
N HIS A 267 -4.30 -3.80 8.83
CA HIS A 267 -2.85 -3.74 8.70
C HIS A 267 -2.24 -4.89 9.51
N SER A 268 -1.44 -5.72 8.85
CA SER A 268 -0.92 -6.98 9.41
C SER A 268 0.60 -6.97 9.49
N PRO A 269 1.19 -6.41 10.58
CA PRO A 269 2.61 -6.57 10.86
C PRO A 269 3.02 -8.03 11.00
N TYR A 270 2.14 -8.83 11.61
CA TYR A 270 2.22 -10.28 11.70
C TYR A 270 0.85 -10.83 12.11
N CYS A 271 0.56 -12.07 11.70
CA CYS A 271 -0.79 -12.65 11.82
C CYS A 271 -1.33 -12.73 13.25
N LYS A 272 -0.47 -12.97 14.25
CA LYS A 272 -0.89 -13.04 15.66
C LYS A 272 -1.49 -11.72 16.15
N LEU A 273 -0.93 -10.57 15.76
CA LEU A 273 -1.47 -9.27 16.17
C LEU A 273 -2.89 -9.09 15.63
N VAL A 274 -3.14 -9.47 14.38
CA VAL A 274 -4.48 -9.39 13.77
C VAL A 274 -5.49 -10.29 14.51
N GLN A 275 -5.08 -11.49 14.91
CA GLN A 275 -5.93 -12.36 15.74
C GLN A 275 -6.29 -11.67 17.07
N LYS A 276 -5.31 -11.03 17.72
CA LYS A 276 -5.54 -10.22 18.94
C LYS A 276 -6.42 -9.01 18.68
N SER A 277 -6.33 -8.38 17.50
CA SER A 277 -7.16 -7.24 17.12
C SER A 277 -8.64 -7.58 17.03
N VAL A 278 -9.00 -8.75 16.46
CA VAL A 278 -10.40 -9.21 16.45
C VAL A 278 -10.90 -9.46 17.87
N ALA A 279 -10.09 -10.10 18.71
CA ALA A 279 -10.40 -10.29 20.13
C ALA A 279 -10.59 -8.94 20.86
N ARG A 280 -9.75 -7.94 20.53
CA ARG A 280 -9.84 -6.59 21.10
C ARG A 280 -11.11 -5.86 20.70
N LEU A 281 -11.56 -5.99 19.45
CA LEU A 281 -12.84 -5.43 19.02
C LEU A 281 -14.03 -6.12 19.72
N LEU A 282 -13.95 -7.44 19.95
CA LEU A 282 -14.97 -8.16 20.70
C LEU A 282 -15.03 -7.68 22.17
N LEU A 283 -13.88 -7.37 22.77
CA LEU A 283 -13.83 -6.72 24.09
C LEU A 283 -14.50 -5.33 24.07
N ASN A 284 -14.27 -4.53 23.02
CA ASN A 284 -14.96 -3.25 22.86
C ASN A 284 -16.48 -3.44 22.82
N ASP A 285 -16.98 -4.43 22.07
CA ASP A 285 -18.40 -4.75 22.00
C ASP A 285 -18.94 -5.26 23.35
N PHE A 286 -18.18 -6.10 24.07
CA PHE A 286 -18.57 -6.55 25.39
C PHE A 286 -18.72 -5.38 26.38
N LEU A 287 -17.70 -4.51 26.49
CA LEU A 287 -17.68 -3.43 27.48
C LEU A 287 -18.69 -2.31 27.19
N SER A 288 -18.99 -2.07 25.91
CA SER A 288 -19.99 -1.06 25.53
C SER A 288 -21.42 -1.59 25.54
N ASP A 289 -21.63 -2.89 25.79
CA ASP A 289 -22.96 -3.41 26.07
C ASP A 289 -23.28 -3.12 27.53
N GLN A 290 -24.47 -2.57 27.81
CA GLN A 290 -24.88 -2.36 29.19
C GLN A 290 -25.21 -3.70 29.86
N ASN A 291 -25.84 -4.62 29.12
CA ASN A 291 -26.32 -5.91 29.59
C ASN A 291 -25.91 -7.04 28.61
N PRO A 292 -24.60 -7.33 28.46
CA PRO A 292 -24.15 -8.41 27.58
C PRO A 292 -24.69 -9.76 28.07
N GLU A 293 -25.23 -10.56 27.15
CA GLU A 293 -25.66 -11.92 27.45
C GLU A 293 -24.43 -12.80 27.71
N THR A 294 -24.24 -13.17 28.97
CA THR A 294 -23.06 -13.88 29.48
C THR A 294 -23.38 -15.30 29.93
N ALA A 295 -24.67 -15.67 30.05
CA ALA A 295 -25.01 -17.06 30.31
C ALA A 295 -24.74 -17.93 29.08
N ASN A 296 -25.06 -17.42 27.88
CA ASN A 296 -24.95 -18.14 26.61
C ASN A 296 -24.33 -17.27 25.50
N GLY A 297 -23.86 -17.89 24.41
CA GLY A 297 -23.39 -17.16 23.23
C GLY A 297 -21.94 -16.66 23.33
N VAL A 298 -21.62 -15.59 22.58
CA VAL A 298 -20.23 -15.16 22.34
C VAL A 298 -19.53 -14.59 23.58
N PHE A 299 -20.28 -14.07 24.55
CA PHE A 299 -19.72 -13.53 25.80
C PHE A 299 -19.82 -14.50 26.98
N SER A 300 -20.13 -15.79 26.72
CA SER A 300 -20.27 -16.79 27.77
C SER A 300 -18.96 -16.96 28.58
N GLY A 301 -19.05 -16.80 29.91
CA GLY A 301 -17.90 -16.93 30.82
C GLY A 301 -16.97 -15.71 30.85
N LEU A 302 -17.42 -14.54 30.39
CA LEU A 302 -16.64 -13.29 30.39
C LEU A 302 -17.07 -12.28 31.47
N GLU A 303 -17.93 -12.67 32.41
CA GLU A 303 -18.50 -11.83 33.47
C GLU A 303 -17.42 -11.18 34.34
N ALA A 304 -16.33 -11.92 34.59
CA ALA A 304 -15.19 -11.46 35.39
C ALA A 304 -14.49 -10.22 34.80
N PHE A 305 -14.74 -9.91 33.51
CA PHE A 305 -14.12 -8.81 32.79
C PHE A 305 -15.02 -7.58 32.66
N ARG A 306 -16.19 -7.54 33.32
CA ARG A 306 -17.22 -6.51 33.09
C ARG A 306 -16.78 -5.08 33.45
N ASP A 307 -16.00 -4.94 34.53
CA ASP A 307 -15.66 -3.66 35.15
C ASP A 307 -14.22 -3.20 34.84
N ILE A 308 -13.55 -3.84 33.88
CA ILE A 308 -12.20 -3.45 33.46
C ILE A 308 -12.25 -2.28 32.47
N LYS A 309 -11.15 -1.53 32.40
CA LYS A 309 -10.96 -0.47 31.40
C LYS A 309 -10.09 -0.95 30.25
N LEU A 310 -10.36 -0.45 29.06
CA LEU A 310 -9.59 -0.79 27.86
C LEU A 310 -8.11 -0.42 28.06
N GLU A 311 -7.82 0.77 28.57
CA GLU A 311 -6.47 1.27 28.77
C GLU A 311 -5.59 0.44 29.71
N ASP A 312 -6.20 -0.33 30.62
CA ASP A 312 -5.49 -1.15 31.60
C ASP A 312 -5.18 -2.57 31.08
N THR A 313 -5.66 -2.93 29.89
CA THR A 313 -5.74 -4.34 29.44
C THR A 313 -4.92 -4.68 28.19
N TYR A 314 -4.11 -3.74 27.68
CA TYR A 314 -3.33 -3.97 26.44
C TYR A 314 -2.35 -5.15 26.50
N PHE A 315 -1.90 -5.52 27.70
CA PHE A 315 -1.00 -6.64 27.94
C PHE A 315 -1.52 -7.62 29.01
N ASP A 316 -2.80 -7.52 29.36
CA ASP A 316 -3.43 -8.46 30.28
C ASP A 316 -3.62 -9.80 29.57
N ARG A 317 -2.92 -10.83 30.06
CA ARG A 317 -2.90 -12.15 29.44
C ARG A 317 -4.19 -12.91 29.63
N ASP A 318 -4.93 -12.64 30.70
CA ASP A 318 -6.18 -13.35 31.00
C ASP A 318 -7.30 -12.78 30.14
N VAL A 319 -7.36 -11.45 29.99
CA VAL A 319 -8.24 -10.78 29.01
C VAL A 319 -7.90 -11.25 27.60
N GLU A 320 -6.63 -11.23 27.20
CA GLU A 320 -6.21 -11.67 25.86
C GLU A 320 -6.67 -13.11 25.58
N LYS A 321 -6.38 -14.05 26.47
CA LYS A 321 -6.76 -15.46 26.28
C LYS A 321 -8.27 -15.65 26.20
N ALA A 322 -9.02 -15.01 27.10
CA ALA A 322 -10.47 -15.15 27.17
C ALA A 322 -11.13 -14.64 25.88
N PHE A 323 -10.76 -13.45 25.43
CA PHE A 323 -11.34 -12.85 24.22
C PHE A 323 -10.80 -13.47 22.92
N MET A 324 -9.57 -13.99 22.90
CA MET A 324 -9.09 -14.79 21.76
C MET A 324 -9.87 -16.10 21.62
N LYS A 325 -10.24 -16.75 22.74
CA LYS A 325 -11.08 -17.95 22.72
C LYS A 325 -12.51 -17.60 22.27
N ALA A 326 -13.10 -16.55 22.85
CA ALA A 326 -14.46 -16.12 22.53
C ALA A 326 -14.62 -15.66 21.06
N SER A 327 -13.60 -14.99 20.50
CA SER A 327 -13.60 -14.50 19.12
C SER A 327 -13.10 -15.49 18.08
N ALA A 328 -12.73 -16.72 18.46
CA ALA A 328 -12.09 -17.66 17.56
C ALA A 328 -12.90 -17.94 16.28
N GLU A 329 -14.22 -18.14 16.42
CA GLU A 329 -15.10 -18.39 15.27
C GLU A 329 -15.28 -17.14 14.40
N LEU A 330 -15.46 -15.97 15.02
CA LEU A 330 -15.51 -14.69 14.31
C LEU A 330 -14.22 -14.44 13.52
N PHE A 331 -13.06 -14.71 14.11
CA PHE A 331 -11.77 -14.60 13.43
C PHE A 331 -11.68 -15.55 12.24
N ASN A 332 -12.07 -16.82 12.41
CA ASN A 332 -12.05 -17.81 11.33
C ASN A 332 -12.94 -17.40 10.15
N GLN A 333 -14.16 -16.95 10.43
CA GLN A 333 -15.13 -16.58 9.40
C GLN A 333 -14.81 -15.24 8.72
N LYS A 334 -14.45 -14.21 9.51
CA LYS A 334 -14.43 -12.81 9.03
C LYS A 334 -13.03 -12.29 8.70
N THR A 335 -11.97 -12.94 9.16
CA THR A 335 -10.60 -12.37 9.08
C THR A 335 -9.54 -13.35 8.60
N LYS A 336 -9.59 -14.64 8.96
CA LYS A 336 -8.51 -15.60 8.71
C LYS A 336 -8.09 -15.68 7.24
N ALA A 337 -9.05 -15.71 6.32
CA ALA A 337 -8.79 -15.75 4.88
C ALA A 337 -7.98 -14.52 4.42
N SER A 338 -8.22 -13.34 4.99
CA SER A 338 -7.47 -12.12 4.65
C SER A 338 -5.98 -12.21 4.98
N LEU A 339 -5.54 -13.18 5.78
CA LEU A 339 -4.14 -13.30 6.20
C LEU A 339 -3.27 -14.14 5.26
N LEU A 340 -3.77 -14.60 4.11
CA LEU A 340 -2.99 -15.43 3.17
C LEU A 340 -1.66 -14.76 2.79
N VAL A 341 -1.70 -13.55 2.23
CA VAL A 341 -0.48 -12.84 1.82
C VAL A 341 0.38 -12.50 3.03
N SER A 342 -0.19 -12.02 4.14
CA SER A 342 0.61 -11.65 5.33
C SER A 342 1.37 -12.86 5.89
N ASN A 343 0.71 -14.02 6.03
CA ASN A 343 1.33 -15.24 6.52
C ASN A 343 2.43 -15.77 5.58
N GLN A 344 2.25 -15.59 4.27
CA GLN A 344 3.11 -16.14 3.23
C GLN A 344 4.18 -15.15 2.72
N ASN A 345 4.08 -13.87 3.03
CA ASN A 345 4.97 -12.83 2.50
C ASN A 345 5.54 -11.89 3.55
N GLY A 346 4.99 -11.88 4.77
CA GLY A 346 5.45 -10.97 5.82
C GLY A 346 4.73 -9.62 5.82
N ASN A 347 5.28 -8.67 6.56
CA ASN A 347 4.80 -7.30 6.60
C ASN A 347 5.29 -6.56 5.36
N MET A 348 4.37 -6.05 4.56
CA MET A 348 4.71 -5.19 3.43
C MET A 348 4.53 -3.70 3.77
N TYR A 349 4.46 -3.30 5.03
CA TYR A 349 4.12 -1.92 5.45
C TYR A 349 2.84 -1.36 4.82
N THR A 350 2.92 -0.29 4.00
CA THR A 350 1.73 0.41 3.46
C THR A 350 0.81 -0.49 2.64
N PRO A 351 1.28 -1.41 1.78
CA PRO A 351 0.42 -2.38 1.10
C PRO A 351 -0.14 -3.49 1.99
N SER A 352 0.29 -3.68 3.25
CA SER A 352 -0.13 -4.84 4.06
C SER A 352 -1.64 -4.99 4.18
N VAL A 353 -2.39 -3.91 4.48
CA VAL A 353 -3.85 -3.98 4.59
C VAL A 353 -4.52 -4.29 3.24
N TYR A 354 -3.95 -3.83 2.14
CA TYR A 354 -4.46 -4.09 0.80
C TYR A 354 -4.04 -5.47 0.27
N GLY A 355 -2.93 -6.03 0.74
CA GLY A 355 -2.59 -7.44 0.61
C GLY A 355 -3.59 -8.33 1.35
N CYS A 356 -4.10 -7.87 2.50
CA CYS A 356 -5.20 -8.54 3.19
C CYS A 356 -6.52 -8.48 2.41
N LEU A 357 -6.82 -7.33 1.78
CA LEU A 357 -7.95 -7.20 0.86
C LEU A 357 -7.81 -8.15 -0.35
N ALA A 358 -6.64 -8.18 -0.98
CA ALA A 358 -6.36 -9.07 -2.10
C ALA A 358 -6.52 -10.55 -1.70
N SER A 359 -6.04 -10.93 -0.51
CA SER A 359 -6.19 -12.27 0.04
C SER A 359 -7.65 -12.66 0.22
N LEU A 360 -8.50 -11.73 0.70
CA LEU A 360 -9.93 -11.96 0.84
C LEU A 360 -10.59 -12.17 -0.54
N LEU A 361 -10.35 -11.27 -1.49
CA LEU A 361 -10.93 -11.35 -2.84
C LEU A 361 -10.49 -12.60 -3.61
N ALA A 362 -9.29 -13.11 -3.36
CA ALA A 362 -8.77 -14.32 -3.98
C ALA A 362 -9.43 -15.63 -3.50
N GLN A 363 -10.14 -15.61 -2.36
CA GLN A 363 -10.62 -16.83 -1.68
C GLN A 363 -12.15 -16.93 -1.56
N TYR A 364 -12.88 -15.90 -1.97
CA TYR A 364 -14.35 -15.89 -1.94
C TYR A 364 -14.91 -15.62 -3.32
N SER A 365 -16.01 -16.29 -3.66
CA SER A 365 -16.71 -16.04 -4.91
C SER A 365 -17.44 -14.69 -4.87
N PRO A 366 -17.77 -14.10 -6.05
CA PRO A 366 -18.59 -12.89 -6.13
C PRO A 366 -19.88 -12.98 -5.30
N GLU A 367 -20.57 -14.13 -5.29
CA GLU A 367 -21.83 -14.32 -4.56
C GLU A 367 -21.62 -14.31 -3.04
N GLN A 368 -20.50 -14.81 -2.55
CA GLN A 368 -20.17 -14.78 -1.12
C GLN A 368 -19.82 -13.37 -0.65
N LEU A 369 -19.26 -12.55 -1.55
CA LEU A 369 -18.86 -11.17 -1.28
C LEU A 369 -20.02 -10.17 -1.48
N ALA A 370 -20.98 -10.48 -2.35
CA ALA A 370 -22.04 -9.55 -2.75
C ALA A 370 -22.77 -8.92 -1.55
N GLY A 371 -22.87 -7.59 -1.56
CA GLY A 371 -23.56 -6.84 -0.51
C GLY A 371 -22.88 -6.80 0.85
N GLN A 372 -21.76 -7.51 1.05
CA GLN A 372 -21.04 -7.56 2.32
C GLN A 372 -20.41 -6.21 2.66
N ARG A 373 -20.25 -5.97 3.96
CA ARG A 373 -19.47 -4.85 4.48
C ARG A 373 -18.11 -5.34 4.95
N ILE A 374 -17.04 -4.81 4.38
CA ILE A 374 -15.66 -5.11 4.76
C ILE A 374 -15.13 -3.97 5.63
N SER A 375 -14.81 -4.23 6.89
CA SER A 375 -14.10 -3.27 7.73
C SER A 375 -12.63 -3.25 7.37
N VAL A 376 -12.02 -2.08 7.29
CA VAL A 376 -10.59 -1.91 6.99
C VAL A 376 -9.96 -1.07 8.09
N PHE A 377 -9.11 -1.67 8.92
CA PHE A 377 -8.28 -0.95 9.88
C PHE A 377 -6.87 -0.76 9.34
N SER A 378 -6.53 0.49 9.03
CA SER A 378 -5.19 0.89 8.62
C SER A 378 -4.48 1.62 9.76
N TYR A 379 -3.22 1.28 9.99
CA TYR A 379 -2.38 1.83 11.07
C TYR A 379 -0.99 2.10 10.52
N GLY A 380 -0.39 3.22 10.92
CA GLY A 380 1.04 3.50 10.77
C GLY A 380 1.56 4.20 12.01
N SER A 381 2.69 3.73 12.53
CA SER A 381 3.36 4.28 13.73
C SER A 381 3.69 5.76 13.63
N GLY A 382 3.92 6.39 14.79
CA GLY A 382 4.10 7.85 14.92
C GLY A 382 2.97 8.64 15.59
N PHE A 383 1.69 8.25 15.63
CA PHE A 383 0.95 7.32 14.78
C PHE A 383 -0.27 7.99 14.13
N ALA A 384 -0.69 7.42 13.00
CA ALA A 384 -1.93 7.71 12.30
C ALA A 384 -2.68 6.41 12.00
N ALA A 385 -3.99 6.40 12.25
CA ALA A 385 -4.82 5.23 12.03
C ALA A 385 -6.23 5.62 11.58
N THR A 386 -6.86 4.76 10.77
CA THR A 386 -8.26 4.87 10.41
C THR A 386 -8.91 3.50 10.30
N LEU A 387 -10.06 3.33 10.95
CA LEU A 387 -11.02 2.26 10.64
C LEU A 387 -12.08 2.84 9.70
N TYR A 388 -12.21 2.26 8.51
CA TYR A 388 -13.26 2.61 7.55
C TYR A 388 -13.93 1.35 7.02
N SER A 389 -14.92 1.51 6.14
CA SER A 389 -15.61 0.37 5.55
C SER A 389 -15.82 0.50 4.04
N ILE A 390 -15.84 -0.67 3.41
CA ILE A 390 -16.14 -0.85 1.99
C ILE A 390 -17.42 -1.67 1.90
N ARG A 391 -18.40 -1.21 1.11
CA ARG A 391 -19.59 -1.97 0.73
C ARG A 391 -19.33 -2.64 -0.62
N VAL A 392 -19.44 -3.95 -0.65
CA VAL A 392 -19.37 -4.70 -1.91
C VAL A 392 -20.68 -4.52 -2.68
N THR A 393 -20.60 -4.33 -3.99
CA THR A 393 -21.76 -4.30 -4.88
C THR A 393 -22.63 -5.55 -4.73
N GLN A 394 -23.92 -5.44 -5.06
CA GLN A 394 -24.82 -6.59 -5.13
C GLN A 394 -24.64 -7.39 -6.43
N ASP A 395 -24.06 -6.78 -7.47
CA ASP A 395 -23.91 -7.42 -8.78
C ASP A 395 -22.73 -8.42 -8.80
N ALA A 396 -23.07 -9.67 -8.56
CA ALA A 396 -22.19 -10.83 -8.65
C ALA A 396 -22.37 -11.63 -9.95
N THR A 397 -22.98 -11.06 -10.99
CA THR A 397 -23.20 -11.79 -12.25
C THR A 397 -21.88 -12.06 -12.99
N PRO A 398 -21.80 -13.13 -13.80
CA PRO A 398 -20.61 -13.38 -14.62
C PRO A 398 -20.29 -12.19 -15.54
N GLY A 399 -19.04 -11.73 -15.52
CA GLY A 399 -18.56 -10.56 -16.25
C GLY A 399 -18.83 -9.21 -15.55
N SER A 400 -19.47 -9.19 -14.37
CA SER A 400 -19.63 -7.99 -13.56
C SER A 400 -18.28 -7.44 -13.10
N ALA A 401 -18.26 -6.21 -12.57
CA ALA A 401 -17.04 -5.64 -12.01
C ALA A 401 -16.51 -6.45 -10.81
N LEU A 402 -17.40 -7.07 -10.02
CA LEU A 402 -17.01 -7.91 -8.89
C LEU A 402 -16.41 -9.25 -9.36
N ASP A 403 -16.99 -9.85 -10.38
CA ASP A 403 -16.43 -11.06 -11.01
C ASP A 403 -15.04 -10.79 -11.57
N LYS A 404 -14.84 -9.66 -12.28
CA LYS A 404 -13.53 -9.28 -12.83
C LYS A 404 -12.45 -9.08 -11.78
N ILE A 405 -12.72 -8.34 -10.70
CA ILE A 405 -11.72 -8.07 -9.66
C ILE A 405 -11.39 -9.30 -8.79
N THR A 406 -12.34 -10.22 -8.62
CA THR A 406 -12.07 -11.50 -7.92
C THR A 406 -11.31 -12.45 -8.83
N ALA A 407 -11.71 -12.57 -10.11
CA ALA A 407 -11.01 -13.37 -11.10
C ALA A 407 -9.55 -12.93 -11.29
N SER A 408 -9.26 -11.62 -11.26
CA SER A 408 -7.90 -11.07 -11.40
C SER A 408 -6.95 -11.46 -10.25
N LEU A 409 -7.48 -11.99 -9.14
CA LEU A 409 -6.71 -12.40 -7.96
C LEU A 409 -6.82 -13.90 -7.67
N SER A 410 -7.55 -14.66 -8.48
CA SER A 410 -7.80 -16.09 -8.28
C SER A 410 -6.53 -16.95 -8.28
N ASP A 411 -5.46 -16.50 -8.94
CA ASP A 411 -4.16 -17.16 -9.02
C ASP A 411 -3.20 -16.78 -7.87
N LEU A 412 -3.64 -15.94 -6.91
CA LEU A 412 -2.78 -15.35 -5.88
C LEU A 412 -2.01 -16.40 -5.07
N LYS A 413 -2.68 -17.49 -4.67
CA LYS A 413 -2.02 -18.58 -3.93
C LYS A 413 -0.98 -19.30 -4.79
N THR A 414 -1.32 -19.60 -6.04
CA THR A 414 -0.40 -20.22 -7.00
C THR A 414 0.84 -19.35 -7.23
N ARG A 415 0.67 -18.03 -7.32
CA ARG A 415 1.78 -17.07 -7.43
C ARG A 415 2.65 -17.01 -6.17
N LEU A 416 2.07 -17.15 -4.98
CA LEU A 416 2.83 -17.22 -3.73
C LEU A 416 3.65 -18.51 -3.64
N ASP A 417 3.08 -19.63 -4.08
CA ASP A 417 3.71 -20.95 -4.03
C ASP A 417 4.75 -21.15 -5.16
N SER A 418 4.71 -20.37 -6.25
CA SER A 418 5.71 -20.42 -7.33
C SER A 418 7.04 -19.75 -6.99
N ARG A 419 7.12 -19.07 -5.84
CA ARG A 419 8.34 -18.39 -5.39
C ARG A 419 9.43 -19.37 -4.98
N LYS A 420 10.68 -18.92 -5.07
CA LYS A 420 11.88 -19.66 -4.68
C LYS A 420 12.12 -19.54 -3.17
N CYS A 421 12.22 -20.68 -2.48
CA CYS A 421 12.67 -20.72 -1.10
C CYS A 421 14.19 -20.51 -1.04
N ILE A 422 14.64 -19.54 -0.26
CA ILE A 422 16.04 -19.19 -0.04
C ILE A 422 16.45 -19.61 1.37
N ALA A 423 17.64 -20.18 1.50
CA ALA A 423 18.18 -20.59 2.79
C ALA A 423 18.48 -19.37 3.69
N PRO A 424 18.31 -19.47 5.02
CA PRO A 424 18.48 -18.34 5.93
C PRO A 424 19.86 -17.65 5.90
N ASP A 425 20.94 -18.40 5.65
CA ASP A 425 22.31 -17.88 5.50
C ASP A 425 22.42 -17.00 4.24
N VAL A 426 21.92 -17.47 3.10
CA VAL A 426 21.87 -16.69 1.85
C VAL A 426 20.99 -15.45 2.01
N PHE A 427 19.86 -15.57 2.72
CA PHE A 427 19.02 -14.41 3.07
C PHE A 427 19.79 -13.41 3.94
N ALA A 428 20.55 -13.87 4.95
CA ALA A 428 21.34 -13.00 5.80
C ALA A 428 22.45 -12.27 5.02
N GLU A 429 23.11 -12.95 4.07
CA GLU A 429 24.07 -12.35 3.14
C GLU A 429 23.41 -11.28 2.26
N ASN A 430 22.21 -11.55 1.74
CA ASN A 430 21.45 -10.57 0.96
C ASN A 430 21.11 -9.31 1.79
N MET A 431 20.66 -9.48 3.03
CA MET A 431 20.38 -8.37 3.93
C MET A 431 21.64 -7.55 4.25
N LYS A 432 22.80 -8.21 4.37
CA LYS A 432 24.09 -7.54 4.54
C LYS A 432 24.47 -6.75 3.29
N LEU A 433 24.36 -7.35 2.09
CA LEU A 433 24.60 -6.66 0.83
C LEU A 433 23.72 -5.42 0.69
N ARG A 434 22.43 -5.52 1.06
CA ARG A 434 21.50 -4.39 1.07
C ARG A 434 21.97 -3.26 1.99
N GLN A 435 22.41 -3.59 3.20
CA GLN A 435 22.94 -2.61 4.15
C GLN A 435 24.18 -1.91 3.60
N GLU A 436 25.10 -2.67 2.99
CA GLU A 436 26.35 -2.14 2.41
C GLU A 436 26.11 -1.28 1.16
N THR A 437 25.06 -1.58 0.40
CA THR A 437 24.75 -0.90 -0.88
C THR A 437 23.75 0.25 -0.77
N HIS A 438 23.11 0.44 0.39
CA HIS A 438 22.00 1.39 0.58
C HIS A 438 22.33 2.83 0.12
N HIS A 439 23.56 3.31 0.37
CA HIS A 439 24.02 4.66 -0.02
C HIS A 439 25.05 4.67 -1.16
N LEU A 440 25.33 3.53 -1.78
CA LEU A 440 26.36 3.48 -2.82
C LEU A 440 25.87 4.14 -4.11
N ALA A 441 26.65 5.11 -4.59
CA ALA A 441 26.59 5.60 -5.96
C ALA A 441 27.54 4.79 -6.86
N ASN A 442 27.37 4.91 -8.18
CA ASN A 442 28.19 4.20 -9.17
C ASN A 442 28.17 2.66 -8.98
N TYR A 443 27.02 2.11 -8.60
CA TYR A 443 26.82 0.68 -8.32
C TYR A 443 25.99 0.01 -9.41
N ILE A 444 26.34 -1.24 -9.74
CA ILE A 444 25.56 -2.11 -10.61
C ILE A 444 25.10 -3.31 -9.77
N PRO A 445 23.78 -3.51 -9.58
CA PRO A 445 23.26 -4.67 -8.88
C PRO A 445 23.80 -6.00 -9.41
N GLN A 446 24.11 -6.91 -8.48
CA GLN A 446 24.84 -8.14 -8.75
C GLN A 446 23.93 -9.36 -8.84
N CYS A 447 22.75 -9.36 -8.21
CA CYS A 447 21.85 -10.50 -8.26
C CYS A 447 21.31 -10.75 -9.69
N SER A 448 20.92 -11.99 -9.97
CA SER A 448 20.41 -12.38 -11.29
C SER A 448 19.06 -11.74 -11.59
N VAL A 449 18.86 -11.31 -12.84
CA VAL A 449 17.55 -10.87 -13.34
C VAL A 449 16.65 -12.07 -13.63
N GLU A 450 17.23 -13.25 -13.89
CA GLU A 450 16.46 -14.47 -14.21
C GLU A 450 15.67 -15.03 -13.03
N ASP A 451 16.05 -14.68 -11.80
CA ASP A 451 15.30 -15.07 -10.62
C ASP A 451 14.00 -14.25 -10.45
N LEU A 452 13.82 -13.13 -11.18
CA LEU A 452 12.63 -12.27 -11.07
C LEU A 452 11.43 -12.84 -11.83
N PHE A 453 10.22 -12.53 -11.35
CA PHE A 453 9.01 -12.85 -12.13
C PHE A 453 9.01 -12.15 -13.49
N GLU A 454 8.32 -12.73 -14.48
CA GLU A 454 8.14 -12.08 -15.78
C GLU A 454 7.43 -10.72 -15.65
N GLY A 455 7.85 -9.77 -16.50
CA GLY A 455 7.33 -8.40 -16.52
C GLY A 455 7.75 -7.54 -15.33
N THR A 456 8.67 -8.02 -14.48
CA THR A 456 9.18 -7.29 -13.30
C THR A 456 10.16 -6.21 -13.74
N TRP A 457 9.95 -4.97 -13.28
CA TRP A 457 10.95 -3.92 -13.36
C TRP A 457 12.05 -4.16 -12.33
N TYR A 458 13.29 -3.83 -12.70
CA TYR A 458 14.45 -3.99 -11.84
C TYR A 458 15.45 -2.86 -12.03
N LEU A 459 16.26 -2.63 -11.00
CA LEU A 459 17.35 -1.67 -11.01
C LEU A 459 18.51 -2.19 -11.87
N VAL A 460 18.85 -1.42 -12.90
CA VAL A 460 19.98 -1.69 -13.81
C VAL A 460 21.26 -1.13 -13.23
N ARG A 461 21.22 0.11 -12.75
CA ARG A 461 22.39 0.85 -12.27
C ARG A 461 22.00 2.07 -11.45
N VAL A 462 22.82 2.38 -10.46
CA VAL A 462 22.89 3.69 -9.80
C VAL A 462 24.18 4.35 -10.27
N ASP A 463 24.11 5.52 -10.90
CA ASP A 463 25.32 6.20 -11.38
C ASP A 463 26.00 7.05 -10.31
N GLU A 464 27.09 7.74 -10.67
CA GLU A 464 27.88 8.59 -9.77
C GLU A 464 27.10 9.79 -9.20
N LYS A 465 25.95 10.12 -9.77
CA LYS A 465 25.04 11.18 -9.32
C LYS A 465 23.77 10.63 -8.69
N HIS A 466 23.79 9.37 -8.26
CA HIS A 466 22.64 8.67 -7.66
C HIS A 466 21.41 8.55 -8.57
N ARG A 467 21.56 8.78 -9.88
CA ARG A 467 20.46 8.58 -10.83
C ARG A 467 20.29 7.08 -11.03
N ARG A 468 19.05 6.63 -10.93
CA ARG A 468 18.67 5.22 -11.02
C ARG A 468 18.09 4.92 -12.40
N THR A 469 18.60 3.90 -13.06
CA THR A 469 18.08 3.40 -14.33
C THR A 469 17.40 2.07 -14.11
N TYR A 470 16.23 1.87 -14.71
CA TYR A 470 15.46 0.64 -14.60
C TYR A 470 15.27 0.00 -15.97
N ALA A 471 15.05 -1.31 -15.97
CA ALA A 471 14.62 -2.08 -17.13
C ALA A 471 13.55 -3.07 -16.69
N ARG A 472 12.84 -3.64 -17.67
CA ARG A 472 11.78 -4.62 -17.43
C ARG A 472 12.21 -5.99 -17.93
N ARG A 473 12.04 -7.02 -17.09
CA ARG A 473 12.25 -8.41 -17.50
C ARG A 473 11.23 -8.78 -18.58
N PRO A 474 11.64 -9.31 -19.74
CA PRO A 474 10.73 -9.69 -20.82
C PRO A 474 9.64 -10.67 -20.39
N LEU A 475 8.51 -10.66 -21.10
CA LEU A 475 7.49 -11.72 -21.02
C LEU A 475 7.90 -12.84 -21.98
N MET A 476 7.70 -14.12 -21.64
CA MET A 476 8.09 -15.21 -22.56
C MET A 476 7.32 -15.24 -23.89
N SER A 477 6.19 -14.52 -23.99
CA SER A 477 5.47 -14.29 -25.25
C SER A 477 6.21 -13.33 -26.20
N ASP A 478 7.14 -12.54 -25.68
CA ASP A 478 8.09 -11.77 -26.47
C ASP A 478 9.24 -12.72 -26.82
N GLY A 479 9.08 -13.50 -27.89
CA GLY A 479 10.10 -14.44 -28.36
C GLY A 479 11.49 -13.80 -28.51
N PRO A 480 12.58 -14.58 -28.63
CA PRO A 480 13.92 -14.04 -28.73
C PRO A 480 13.97 -13.01 -29.87
N LEU A 481 14.49 -11.83 -29.53
CA LEU A 481 14.75 -10.70 -30.42
C LEU A 481 15.90 -11.03 -31.39
N GLU A 482 15.80 -12.15 -32.10
CA GLU A 482 16.67 -12.55 -33.21
C GLU A 482 15.82 -12.77 -34.47
N ALA A 483 15.21 -11.69 -34.98
CA ALA A 483 14.76 -11.60 -36.39
C ALA A 483 14.25 -10.21 -36.82
N ARG A 484 14.54 -9.12 -36.08
CA ARG A 484 14.25 -7.75 -36.54
C ARG A 484 15.40 -6.77 -36.23
N VAL A 485 16.63 -7.21 -36.47
CA VAL A 485 17.75 -6.30 -36.68
C VAL A 485 17.88 -6.11 -38.19
N GLY A 486 17.30 -5.02 -38.69
CA GLY A 486 17.78 -4.42 -39.93
C GLY A 486 19.24 -4.02 -39.71
N VAL A 487 20.13 -4.73 -40.39
CA VAL A 487 21.57 -4.51 -40.40
C VAL A 487 21.88 -3.02 -40.63
N VAL A 488 22.40 -2.34 -39.60
CA VAL A 488 23.13 -1.07 -39.80
C VAL A 488 24.61 -1.44 -39.86
N HIS A 489 25.17 -1.41 -41.07
CA HIS A 489 26.60 -1.56 -41.30
C HIS A 489 27.39 -0.39 -40.68
N PRO A 490 28.64 -0.63 -40.25
CA PRO A 490 29.53 0.42 -39.76
C PRO A 490 30.20 1.14 -40.93
N GLY A 491 30.08 2.47 -40.96
CA GLY A 491 30.91 3.34 -41.79
C GLY A 491 30.12 4.25 -42.73
N ILE A 492 30.06 5.53 -42.38
CA ILE A 492 30.52 6.66 -43.21
C ILE A 492 30.54 7.88 -42.28
N VAL A 493 31.73 8.46 -42.13
CA VAL A 493 31.97 9.77 -41.54
C VAL A 493 31.35 10.80 -42.47
N HIS A 494 30.40 11.61 -42.00
CA HIS A 494 30.05 12.85 -42.67
C HIS A 494 30.04 14.02 -41.70
N GLU A 495 30.72 15.07 -42.19
CA GLU A 495 31.09 16.30 -41.53
C GLU A 495 29.89 17.13 -41.06
N HIS A 496 30.19 17.91 -40.03
CA HIS A 496 29.33 18.86 -39.38
C HIS A 496 29.09 20.08 -40.31
N ILE A 497 27.87 20.26 -40.79
CA ILE A 497 27.43 21.50 -41.47
C ILE A 497 26.52 22.28 -40.51
N PRO A 498 26.85 23.54 -40.15
CA PRO A 498 26.03 24.33 -39.23
C PRO A 498 24.84 24.98 -39.94
N SER A 499 23.67 24.96 -39.28
CA SER A 499 22.45 25.62 -39.74
C SER A 499 22.53 27.16 -39.63
N PRO A 500 21.86 27.93 -40.51
CA PRO A 500 22.02 29.37 -40.60
C PRO A 500 21.18 30.14 -39.57
N ALA A 501 21.81 31.18 -38.99
CA ALA A 501 21.24 32.11 -38.04
C ALA A 501 20.02 32.88 -38.60
N LYS A 502 18.91 32.87 -37.85
CA LYS A 502 17.78 33.81 -38.07
C LYS A 502 18.11 35.17 -37.46
N LYS A 503 18.09 36.19 -38.30
CA LYS A 503 18.26 37.62 -38.00
C LYS A 503 17.15 38.12 -37.06
N VAL A 504 17.55 38.77 -35.97
CA VAL A 504 16.67 39.62 -35.13
C VAL A 504 16.79 41.07 -35.62
N PRO A 505 15.71 41.85 -35.79
CA PRO A 505 15.81 43.25 -36.20
C PRO A 505 16.19 44.17 -35.03
N ARG A 506 17.13 45.09 -35.30
CA ARG A 506 17.50 46.22 -34.43
C ARG A 506 16.46 47.33 -34.50
N ILE A 507 16.16 47.95 -33.35
CA ILE A 507 15.52 49.26 -33.22
C ILE A 507 16.57 50.25 -32.65
N PRO A 508 16.62 51.53 -33.07
CA PRO A 508 17.76 52.41 -32.83
C PRO A 508 17.74 53.05 -31.43
N ALA A 509 18.94 53.33 -30.91
CA ALA A 509 19.17 54.12 -29.71
C ALA A 509 19.17 55.63 -30.01
N THR A 510 18.53 56.40 -29.14
CA THR A 510 18.77 57.83 -28.94
C THR A 510 19.33 58.04 -27.54
N THR A 511 20.42 58.79 -27.49
CA THR A 511 21.17 59.27 -26.32
C THR A 511 20.37 60.29 -25.52
N GLU A 512 20.43 60.21 -24.19
CA GLU A 512 20.79 61.35 -23.34
C GLU A 512 21.09 60.90 -21.89
N SER A 513 21.97 61.67 -21.27
CA SER A 513 22.69 61.51 -20.01
C SER A 513 21.85 61.81 -18.77
N GLU A 514 22.14 61.14 -17.66
CA GLU A 514 22.62 61.76 -16.41
C GLU A 514 22.80 60.69 -15.32
N GLY A 515 23.90 60.81 -14.57
CA GLY A 515 24.34 59.80 -13.61
C GLY A 515 23.73 59.97 -12.23
N VAL A 516 23.55 58.85 -11.53
CA VAL A 516 23.54 58.81 -10.07
C VAL A 516 24.21 57.51 -9.59
N THR A 517 25.26 57.70 -8.81
CA THR A 517 25.98 56.74 -7.97
C THR A 517 25.07 55.92 -7.06
N VAL A 518 25.26 54.59 -7.02
CA VAL A 518 24.71 53.73 -5.97
C VAL A 518 25.85 53.01 -5.27
N ALA A 519 26.01 53.31 -3.99
CA ALA A 519 26.93 52.67 -3.07
C ALA A 519 26.36 51.33 -2.57
N ILE A 520 27.22 50.32 -2.49
CA ILE A 520 26.95 49.00 -1.90
C ILE A 520 27.20 49.12 -0.39
N SER A 521 26.24 48.68 0.41
CA SER A 521 26.38 48.51 1.87
C SER A 521 25.97 47.09 2.23
N ASN A 522 26.94 46.30 2.69
CA ASN A 522 26.75 45.05 3.41
C ASN A 522 26.13 45.34 4.79
N GLY A 523 25.18 44.51 5.22
CA GLY A 523 24.66 44.51 6.57
C GLY A 523 24.25 43.10 6.98
N GLU A 524 24.96 42.56 7.98
CA GLU A 524 24.59 41.38 8.75
C GLU A 524 23.33 41.67 9.59
N HIS A 525 22.39 40.71 9.63
CA HIS A 525 21.74 40.21 10.83
C HIS A 525 20.96 38.92 10.53
#